data_AF-A0A529LXQ6-F1
#
_entry.id   AF-A0A529LXQ6-F1
#
_cell.length_a   1.000
_cell.length_b   1.000
_cell.length_c   1.000
_cell.angle_alpha   90.00
_cell.angle_beta   90.00
_cell.angle_gamma   90.00
#
_symmetry.space_group_name_H-M   'P 1'
#
loop_
_entity.id
_entity.type
_entity.pdbx_description
1 polymer ?
#
loop_
_entity_poly.entity_id
_entity_poly.type
_entity_poly.pdbx_seq_one_letter_code
_entity_poly.pdbx_strand_id
1 'polypeptide(L)' 'MPEQPIMPEQIALNDGSAIPQLGLGVWQVDQDITADVVGWGIEAGYRLIDT' A
#
# COMPACT_ATOMS: atom_id res chain seq x y z
N MET A 1 10.53 24.08 4.54
CA MET A 1 11.06 22.87 3.88
C MET A 1 9.84 22.18 3.28
N PRO A 2 9.73 21.95 1.96
CA PRO A 2 8.60 21.18 1.45
C PRO A 2 8.71 19.75 2.01
N GLU A 3 7.62 19.21 2.53
CA GLU A 3 7.54 17.82 2.93
C GLU A 3 7.80 16.95 1.69
N GLN A 4 8.89 16.19 1.71
CA GLN A 4 9.17 15.20 0.69
C GLN A 4 8.06 14.14 0.77
N PRO A 5 7.44 13.72 -0.35
CA PRO A 5 6.50 12.61 -0.30
C PRO A 5 7.21 11.38 0.25
N ILE A 6 6.66 10.80 1.32
CA ILE A 6 7.16 9.56 1.90
C ILE A 6 6.95 8.44 0.87
N MET A 7 8.01 8.12 0.14
CA MET A 7 8.04 6.91 -0.67
C MET A 7 8.24 5.73 0.28
N PRO A 8 7.36 4.71 0.27
CA PRO A 8 7.51 3.56 1.15
C PRO A 8 8.81 2.83 0.81
N GLU A 9 9.50 2.36 1.84
CA GLU A 9 10.71 1.56 1.68
C GLU A 9 10.40 0.30 0.86
N GLN A 10 11.26 0.02 -0.12
CA GLN A 10 11.08 -1.09 -1.07
C GLN A 10 12.11 -2.18 -0.83
N ILE A 11 11.68 -3.44 -0.99
CA ILE A 11 12.53 -4.63 -0.91
C ILE A 11 12.69 -5.23 -2.30
N ALA A 12 13.92 -5.60 -2.66
CA ALA A 12 14.20 -6.34 -3.89
C ALA A 12 13.76 -7.81 -3.76
N LEU A 13 13.02 -8.29 -4.76
CA LEU A 13 12.63 -9.68 -4.89
C LEU A 13 13.69 -10.48 -5.68
N ASN A 14 13.59 -11.81 -5.64
CA ASN A 14 14.57 -12.71 -6.26
C ASN A 14 14.56 -12.68 -7.81
N ASP A 15 13.54 -12.10 -8.41
CA ASP A 15 13.39 -11.90 -9.86
C ASP A 15 13.89 -10.52 -10.33
N GLY A 16 14.45 -9.72 -9.41
CA GLY A 16 14.97 -8.37 -9.68
C GLY A 16 13.91 -7.27 -9.66
N SER A 17 12.64 -7.60 -9.41
CA SER A 17 11.60 -6.60 -9.14
C SER A 17 11.72 -6.06 -7.70
N ALA A 18 10.96 -5.00 -7.38
CA ALA A 18 10.90 -4.43 -6.04
C ALA A 18 9.46 -4.30 -5.57
N ILE A 19 9.23 -4.50 -4.26
CA ILE A 19 7.91 -4.44 -3.63
C ILE A 19 7.95 -3.53 -2.40
N PRO A 20 6.89 -2.75 -2.10
CA PRO A 20 6.80 -2.04 -0.82
C PRO A 20 6.91 -3.03 0.35
N GLN A 21 7.72 -2.68 1.35
CA GLN A 21 7.92 -3.52 2.54
C GLN A 21 6.64 -3.67 3.39
N LEU A 22 5.74 -2.70 3.31
CA LEU A 22 4.46 -2.67 4.03
C LEU A 22 3.29 -2.64 3.04
N GLY A 23 2.27 -3.47 3.30
CA GLY A 23 1.05 -3.55 2.50
C GLY A 23 -0.23 -3.54 3.33
N LEU A 24 -1.36 -3.29 2.67
CA LEU A 24 -2.71 -3.31 3.23
C LEU A 24 -3.45 -4.55 2.70
N GLY A 25 -3.76 -5.49 3.60
CA GLY A 25 -4.61 -6.64 3.31
C GLY A 25 -6.08 -6.28 3.47
N VAL A 26 -6.92 -6.64 2.49
CA VAL A 26 -8.37 -6.35 2.49
C VAL A 26 -9.25 -7.59 2.65
N TRP A 27 -8.67 -8.73 3.04
CA TRP A 27 -9.44 -9.94 3.28
C TRP A 27 -10.45 -9.76 4.42
N GLN A 28 -11.71 -10.16 4.18
CA GLN A 28 -12.86 -10.01 5.07
C GLN A 28 -13.32 -8.56 5.35
N VAL A 29 -12.81 -7.58 4.59
CA VAL A 29 -13.44 -6.26 4.55
C VAL A 29 -14.76 -6.38 3.78
N ASP A 30 -15.84 -5.77 4.29
CA ASP A 30 -17.13 -5.80 3.61
C ASP A 30 -17.03 -5.13 2.23
N GLN A 31 -17.73 -5.70 1.24
CA GLN A 31 -17.62 -5.26 -0.16
C GLN A 31 -18.05 -3.80 -0.37
N ASP A 32 -19.00 -3.33 0.43
CA ASP A 32 -19.53 -1.96 0.37
C ASP A 32 -18.54 -0.90 0.85
N ILE A 33 -17.55 -1.28 1.68
CA ILE A 33 -16.53 -0.36 2.22
C ILE A 33 -15.12 -0.62 1.68
N THR A 34 -14.89 -1.71 0.93
CA THR A 34 -13.54 -2.11 0.49
C THR A 34 -12.85 -1.00 -0.33
N ALA A 35 -13.61 -0.32 -1.20
CA ALA A 35 -13.08 0.79 -1.99
C ALA A 35 -12.61 1.97 -1.12
N ASP A 36 -13.38 2.31 -0.09
CA ASP A 36 -13.04 3.39 0.85
C ASP A 36 -11.79 3.03 1.67
N VAL A 37 -11.70 1.78 2.15
CA VAL A 37 -10.54 1.27 2.89
C VAL A 37 -9.26 1.35 2.05
N VAL A 38 -9.32 0.98 0.76
CA VAL A 38 -8.18 1.11 -0.16
C VAL A 38 -7.84 2.59 -0.40
N GLY A 39 -8.85 3.45 -0.58
CA GLY A 39 -8.67 4.89 -0.74
C GLY A 39 -7.93 5.52 0.44
N TRP A 40 -8.37 5.23 1.66
CA TRP A 40 -7.70 5.68 2.88
C TRP A 40 -6.27 5.13 2.99
N GLY A 41 -6.04 3.87 2.60
CA GLY A 41 -4.71 3.30 2.53
C GLY A 41 -3.78 4.09 1.61
N ILE A 42 -4.26 4.46 0.41
CA ILE A 42 -3.48 5.25 -0.54
C ILE A 42 -3.16 6.64 0.01
N GLU A 43 -4.13 7.31 0.64
CA GLU A 43 -3.96 8.61 1.31
C GLU A 43 -2.96 8.53 2.46
N ALA A 44 -2.97 7.44 3.22
CA ALA A 44 -2.03 7.16 4.30
C ALA A 44 -0.63 6.74 3.81
N GLY A 45 -0.43 6.54 2.50
CA GLY A 45 0.87 6.24 1.89
C GLY A 45 1.11 4.78 1.52
N TYR A 46 0.13 3.88 1.68
CA TYR A 46 0.24 2.50 1.22
C TYR A 46 0.33 2.43 -0.31
N ARG A 47 1.18 1.54 -0.81
CA ARG A 47 1.37 1.29 -2.25
C ARG A 47 1.31 -0.19 -2.63
N LEU A 48 1.17 -1.08 -1.64
CA LEU A 48 0.92 -2.50 -1.82
C LEU A 48 -0.45 -2.82 -1.23
N ILE A 49 -1.37 -3.27 -2.08
CA ILE A 49 -2.71 -3.75 -1.69
C ILE A 49 -2.74 -5.25 -1.95
N ASP A 50 -3.10 -6.02 -0.92
CA ASP A 50 -3.21 -7.48 -0.95
C ASP A 50 -4.68 -7.86 -0.77
N THR A 51 -5.22 -8.69 -1.67
CA THR A 51 -6.65 -9.03 -1.75
C THR A 51 -6.86 -10.52 -1.92
#